data_AF-A0ABD6H3T4-F1
#
_entry.id   AF-A0ABD6H3T4-F1
#
_cell.length_a   1.000
_cell.length_b   1.000
_cell.length_c   1.000
_cell.angle_alpha   90.00
_cell.angle_beta   90.00
_cell.angle_gamma   90.00
#
_symmetry.space_group_name_H-M   'P 1'
#
loop_
_entity.id
_entity.type
_entity.pdbx_description
1 polymer ?
#
loop_
_entity_poly.entity_id
_entity_poly.type
_entity_poly.pdbx_seq_one_letter_code
_entity_poly.pdbx_strand_id
1 'polypeptide(L)'
;MASMDIFRDDAFSMVELSAAVKEVEYVPQLLGSLGIFEEKGVYVRKIAVEKKGDTLSLIPTSPDGAPPRQSTPTTGNIRDFRSVRLADGFTLYASEVAGFRAFGTESELKVVQTEYAERMADVRTNMDLTHEYHRLGALQGKLLDANGTSVIYDYFDEFDIAEPAAIDLALDVDTTDVRGKCHELTRSMARSAKGAFTTATSVHALTGDEFYDTLVNHPKVIRTYENWAAAADLRQNIAFQAFTFGGVTWHNYRGTDDNSTVAIPTDEASIFPVGASNVFKKFVSPADEFMPFVNTKGQDVYAMNILDKDREAWAKGELYSYPLYMCVQPQVLRRATL
;
A
#
# COMPACT_ATOMS: atom_id res chain seq x y z
N MET A 1 21.97 -32.64 -21.59
CA MET A 1 22.73 -31.38 -21.54
C MET A 1 21.74 -30.26 -21.75
N ALA A 2 21.39 -29.55 -20.69
CA ALA A 2 20.63 -28.31 -20.80
C ALA A 2 21.43 -27.29 -21.62
N SER A 3 20.78 -26.65 -22.60
CA SER A 3 21.35 -25.53 -23.37
C SER A 3 20.53 -24.27 -23.12
N MET A 4 21.11 -23.11 -23.42
CA MET A 4 20.43 -21.82 -23.25
C MET A 4 19.26 -21.63 -24.22
N ASP A 5 19.09 -22.51 -25.23
CA ASP A 5 17.92 -22.54 -26.10
C ASP A 5 16.61 -22.81 -25.37
N ILE A 6 16.66 -23.42 -24.18
CA ILE A 6 15.47 -23.65 -23.33
C ILE A 6 14.67 -22.35 -23.11
N PHE A 7 15.35 -21.22 -23.04
CA PHE A 7 14.74 -19.93 -22.78
C PHE A 7 14.10 -19.28 -24.02
N ARG A 8 14.21 -19.90 -25.19
CA ARG A 8 13.50 -19.51 -26.42
C ARG A 8 12.10 -20.13 -26.51
N ASP A 9 11.74 -21.02 -25.59
CA ASP A 9 10.43 -21.67 -25.54
C ASP A 9 9.31 -20.68 -25.14
N ASP A 10 8.07 -20.99 -25.53
CA ASP A 10 6.90 -20.13 -25.34
C ASP A 10 6.60 -19.86 -23.85
N ALA A 11 6.96 -20.81 -22.98
CA ALA A 11 6.88 -20.69 -21.53
C ALA A 11 7.71 -19.53 -20.95
N PHE A 12 8.71 -19.04 -21.69
CA PHE A 12 9.55 -17.89 -21.32
C PHE A 12 9.22 -16.63 -22.13
N SER A 13 8.14 -16.64 -22.91
CA SER A 13 7.67 -15.45 -23.59
C SER A 13 7.19 -14.41 -22.59
N MET A 14 7.28 -13.12 -22.94
CA MET A 14 6.91 -12.02 -22.04
C MET A 14 5.44 -12.09 -21.57
N VAL A 15 4.55 -12.57 -22.45
CA VAL A 15 3.11 -12.65 -22.15
C VAL A 15 2.84 -13.79 -21.16
N GLU A 16 3.38 -14.98 -21.43
CA GLU A 16 3.22 -16.15 -20.57
C GLU A 16 3.91 -15.96 -19.21
N LEU A 17 5.12 -15.39 -19.18
CA LEU A 17 5.79 -15.08 -17.92
C LEU A 17 5.03 -14.05 -17.10
N SER A 18 4.51 -12.99 -17.73
CA SER A 18 3.72 -11.99 -17.01
C SER A 18 2.42 -12.57 -16.46
N ALA A 19 1.81 -13.52 -17.17
CA ALA A 19 0.64 -14.25 -16.70
C ALA A 19 1.00 -15.20 -15.54
N ALA A 20 2.04 -16.00 -15.70
CA ALA A 20 2.52 -16.95 -14.69
C ALA A 20 2.91 -16.23 -13.39
N VAL A 21 3.67 -15.13 -13.46
CA VAL A 21 4.08 -14.34 -12.29
C VAL A 21 2.89 -13.71 -11.57
N LYS A 22 1.79 -13.41 -12.28
CA LYS A 22 0.54 -12.95 -11.65
C LYS A 22 -0.25 -14.07 -10.99
N GLU A 23 -0.15 -15.29 -11.51
CA GLU A 23 -0.83 -16.47 -10.95
C GLU A 23 -0.09 -17.04 -9.74
N VAL A 24 1.20 -16.74 -9.56
CA VAL A 24 1.92 -17.03 -8.31
C VAL A 24 1.13 -16.40 -7.16
N GLU A 25 0.71 -17.25 -6.22
CA GLU A 25 -0.17 -16.87 -5.12
C GLU A 25 0.43 -15.70 -4.35
N TYR A 26 -0.17 -14.53 -4.55
CA TYR A 26 0.20 -13.30 -3.85
C TYR A 26 -0.06 -13.51 -2.36
N VAL A 27 0.98 -13.43 -1.54
CA VAL A 27 0.86 -13.43 -0.08
C VAL A 27 0.84 -11.97 0.38
N PRO A 28 -0.34 -11.32 0.47
CA PRO A 28 -0.41 -9.96 0.96
C PRO A 28 0.17 -9.89 2.37
N GLN A 29 1.10 -8.96 2.57
CA GLN A 29 1.42 -8.46 3.90
C GLN A 29 0.23 -7.69 4.49
N LEU A 30 0.35 -7.21 5.74
CA LEU A 30 -0.74 -6.61 6.50
C LEU A 30 -1.52 -5.55 5.70
N LEU A 31 -0.87 -4.56 5.07
CA LEU A 31 -1.59 -3.47 4.39
C LEU A 31 -2.21 -3.94 3.07
N GLY A 32 -1.54 -4.84 2.36
CA GLY A 32 -2.10 -5.53 1.21
C GLY A 32 -3.41 -6.25 1.53
N SER A 33 -3.48 -6.92 2.69
CA SER A 33 -4.65 -7.68 3.13
C SER A 33 -5.87 -6.82 3.51
N LEU A 34 -5.63 -5.56 3.89
CA LEU A 34 -6.71 -4.63 4.24
C LEU A 34 -7.55 -4.22 3.01
N GLY A 35 -7.04 -4.45 1.79
CA GLY A 35 -7.78 -4.19 0.55
C GLY A 35 -8.19 -2.73 0.34
N ILE A 36 -7.49 -1.80 1.01
CA ILE A 36 -7.85 -0.36 1.01
C ILE A 36 -7.57 0.35 -0.31
N PHE A 37 -6.62 -0.16 -1.10
CA PHE A 37 -6.24 0.43 -2.38
C PHE A 37 -7.03 -0.23 -3.51
N GLU A 38 -8.01 0.50 -4.04
CA GLU A 38 -8.72 0.07 -5.25
C GLU A 38 -7.78 0.15 -6.45
N GLU A 39 -7.52 -1.00 -7.09
CA GLU A 39 -6.66 -1.07 -8.27
C GLU A 39 -7.39 -0.60 -9.53
N LYS A 40 -6.76 0.34 -10.25
CA LYS A 40 -7.26 0.85 -11.52
C LYS A 40 -6.15 0.89 -12.57
N GLY A 41 -6.27 0.01 -13.55
CA GLY A 41 -5.42 0.05 -14.74
C GLY A 41 -5.74 1.26 -15.62
N VAL A 42 -4.70 2.04 -15.95
CA VAL A 42 -4.75 3.19 -16.86
C VAL A 42 -3.99 2.88 -18.15
N TYR A 43 -4.19 3.68 -19.20
CA TYR A 43 -3.55 3.49 -20.52
C TYR A 43 -2.31 4.38 -20.73
N VAL A 44 -2.05 5.29 -19.81
CA VAL A 44 -0.94 6.26 -19.88
C VAL A 44 -0.34 6.43 -18.49
N ARG A 45 0.97 6.69 -18.42
CA ARG A 45 1.63 6.94 -17.12
C ARG A 45 1.19 8.23 -16.43
N LYS A 46 0.63 9.18 -17.19
CA LYS A 46 0.13 10.47 -16.69
C LYS A 46 -1.32 10.31 -16.23
N ILE A 47 -1.57 10.51 -14.94
CA ILE A 47 -2.86 10.35 -14.28
C ILE A 47 -3.33 11.72 -13.82
N ALA A 48 -4.38 12.24 -14.47
CA ALA A 48 -5.03 13.46 -14.05
C ALA A 48 -6.07 13.17 -12.95
N VAL A 49 -5.94 13.84 -11.80
CA VAL A 49 -6.89 13.77 -10.70
C VAL A 49 -7.56 15.13 -10.56
N GLU A 50 -8.87 15.15 -10.75
CA GLU A 50 -9.68 16.35 -10.58
C GLU A 50 -10.29 16.37 -9.17
N LYS A 51 -10.02 17.44 -8.42
CA LYS A 51 -10.66 17.70 -7.13
C LYS A 51 -11.81 18.67 -7.34
N LYS A 52 -13.03 18.17 -7.26
CA LYS A 52 -14.25 18.99 -7.23
C LYS A 52 -14.61 19.32 -5.79
N GLY A 53 -14.59 20.61 -5.45
CA GLY A 53 -14.99 21.09 -4.13
C GLY A 53 -16.51 21.09 -3.99
N ASP A 54 -17.12 19.92 -3.77
CA ASP A 54 -18.54 19.86 -3.47
C ASP A 54 -18.76 20.34 -2.03
N THR A 55 -19.33 21.53 -1.88
CA THR A 55 -19.70 22.10 -0.58
C THR A 55 -21.18 21.84 -0.35
N LEU A 56 -21.50 20.99 0.62
CA LEU A 56 -22.89 20.81 1.06
C LEU A 56 -23.35 22.10 1.73
N SER A 57 -24.39 22.73 1.19
CA SER A 57 -25.01 23.92 1.78
C SER A 57 -26.48 23.67 2.00
N LEU A 58 -27.01 24.06 3.17
CA LEU A 58 -28.45 24.03 3.42
C LEU A 58 -29.17 24.96 2.44
N ILE A 59 -30.29 24.50 1.89
CA ILE A 59 -31.17 25.29 1.05
C ILE A 59 -32.13 26.05 1.98
N PRO A 60 -32.11 27.40 2.00
CA PRO A 60 -33.05 28.17 2.82
C PRO A 60 -34.47 28.00 2.28
N THR A 61 -35.47 28.12 3.16
CA THR A 61 -36.87 28.17 2.73
C THR A 61 -37.13 29.47 1.97
N SER A 62 -37.88 29.40 0.88
CA SER A 62 -38.29 30.55 0.08
C SER A 62 -39.81 30.60 -0.05
N PRO A 63 -40.45 31.79 -0.14
CA PRO A 63 -41.88 31.91 -0.40
C PRO A 63 -42.29 31.22 -1.71
N ASP A 64 -43.52 30.72 -1.77
CA ASP A 64 -44.09 30.12 -2.97
C ASP A 64 -44.06 31.13 -4.13
N GLY A 65 -43.45 30.73 -5.25
CA GLY A 65 -43.27 31.58 -6.44
C GLY A 65 -41.95 32.34 -6.52
N ALA A 66 -41.10 32.31 -5.49
CA ALA A 66 -39.74 32.85 -5.59
C ALA A 66 -38.87 32.01 -6.53
N PRO A 67 -37.95 32.63 -7.30
CA PRO A 67 -37.02 31.90 -8.15
C PRO A 67 -36.13 30.97 -7.30
N PRO A 68 -35.86 29.72 -7.76
CA PRO A 68 -35.00 28.80 -7.04
C PRO A 68 -33.59 29.35 -6.85
N ARG A 69 -32.96 29.02 -5.71
CA ARG A 69 -31.54 29.33 -5.48
C ARG A 69 -30.69 28.63 -6.55
N GLN A 70 -29.91 29.41 -7.29
CA GLN A 70 -28.94 28.86 -8.23
C GLN A 70 -27.66 28.48 -7.48
N SER A 71 -27.17 27.26 -7.67
CA SER A 71 -25.85 26.85 -7.18
C SER A 71 -24.76 27.44 -8.06
N THR A 72 -23.76 28.08 -7.46
CA THR A 72 -22.55 28.47 -8.18
C THR A 72 -21.75 27.21 -8.51
N PRO A 73 -21.35 26.98 -9.76
CA PRO A 73 -20.50 25.86 -10.11
C PRO A 73 -19.12 26.03 -9.47
N THR A 74 -18.66 25.03 -8.72
CA THR A 74 -17.28 25.00 -8.23
C THR A 74 -16.33 24.70 -9.39
N THR A 75 -15.31 25.53 -9.58
CA THR A 75 -14.22 25.25 -10.53
C THR A 75 -13.37 24.08 -10.01
N GLY A 76 -13.24 23.01 -10.80
CA GLY A 76 -12.37 21.89 -10.48
C GLY A 76 -10.90 22.27 -10.63
N ASN A 77 -10.06 21.83 -9.68
CA ASN A 77 -8.61 21.92 -9.82
C ASN A 77 -8.10 20.56 -10.31
N ILE A 78 -7.51 20.53 -11.50
CA ILE A 78 -6.92 19.33 -12.10
C ILE A 78 -5.44 19.33 -11.76
N ARG A 79 -4.97 18.22 -11.17
CA ARG A 79 -3.55 17.98 -10.93
C ARG A 79 -3.11 16.71 -11.61
N ASP A 80 -1.90 16.76 -12.16
CA ASP A 80 -1.33 15.69 -12.95
C ASP A 80 -0.28 14.95 -12.12
N PHE A 81 -0.46 13.65 -11.97
CA PHE A 81 0.48 12.75 -11.33
C PHE A 81 1.06 11.80 -12.36
N ARG A 82 2.23 11.25 -12.09
CA ARG A 82 2.87 10.23 -12.93
C ARG A 82 3.19 9.00 -12.11
N SER A 83 2.92 7.81 -12.66
CA SER A 83 3.36 6.55 -12.06
C SER A 83 4.88 6.43 -12.00
N VAL A 84 5.35 5.73 -10.97
CA VAL A 84 6.77 5.47 -10.75
C VAL A 84 7.17 4.19 -11.48
N ARG A 85 8.44 4.09 -11.89
CA ARG A 85 8.97 2.87 -12.52
C ARG A 85 9.72 2.07 -11.47
N LEU A 86 9.25 0.86 -11.20
CA LEU A 86 9.95 -0.14 -10.40
C LEU A 86 10.49 -1.21 -11.35
N ALA A 87 11.76 -1.56 -11.18
CA ALA A 87 12.42 -2.56 -12.01
C ALA A 87 13.46 -3.30 -11.17
N ASP A 88 13.39 -4.63 -11.20
CA ASP A 88 14.38 -5.51 -10.56
C ASP A 88 14.58 -6.74 -11.45
N GLY A 89 15.67 -7.47 -11.28
CA GLY A 89 15.99 -8.61 -12.14
C GLY A 89 17.27 -9.32 -11.75
N PHE A 90 17.46 -10.49 -12.35
CA PHE A 90 18.63 -11.34 -12.13
C PHE A 90 19.24 -11.78 -13.45
N THR A 91 20.51 -12.18 -13.40
CA THR A 91 21.21 -12.81 -14.54
C THR A 91 21.53 -14.25 -14.18
N LEU A 92 21.26 -15.17 -15.10
CA LEU A 92 21.65 -16.57 -15.04
C LEU A 92 22.68 -16.82 -16.12
N TYR A 93 23.89 -17.21 -15.73
CA TYR A 93 25.00 -17.47 -16.65
C TYR A 93 25.05 -18.94 -17.09
N ALA A 94 25.52 -19.18 -18.31
CA ALA A 94 25.71 -20.53 -18.85
C ALA A 94 26.66 -21.39 -17.99
N SER A 95 27.62 -20.78 -17.30
CA SER A 95 28.50 -21.46 -16.34
C SER A 95 27.77 -22.01 -15.12
N GLU A 96 26.73 -21.31 -14.65
CA GLU A 96 25.88 -21.77 -13.55
C GLU A 96 25.00 -22.93 -14.01
N VAL A 97 24.40 -22.78 -15.21
CA VAL A 97 23.58 -23.83 -15.85
C VAL A 97 24.37 -25.12 -16.06
N ALA A 98 25.63 -25.03 -16.49
CA ALA A 98 26.52 -26.18 -16.64
C ALA A 98 26.89 -26.86 -15.30
N GLY A 99 26.84 -26.10 -14.20
CA GLY A 99 27.11 -26.60 -12.85
C GLY A 99 25.93 -27.31 -12.20
N PHE A 100 24.71 -27.10 -12.70
CA PHE A 100 23.52 -27.77 -12.18
C PHE A 100 23.57 -29.27 -12.47
N ARG A 101 23.48 -30.07 -11.40
CA ARG A 101 23.48 -31.52 -11.47
C ARG A 101 22.11 -32.04 -11.09
N ALA A 102 21.45 -32.73 -12.00
CA ALA A 102 20.21 -33.43 -11.68
C ALA A 102 20.44 -34.45 -10.56
N PHE A 103 19.61 -34.39 -9.50
CA PHE A 103 19.60 -35.37 -8.43
C PHE A 103 18.44 -36.35 -8.63
N GLY A 104 18.71 -37.65 -8.57
CA GLY A 104 17.68 -38.68 -8.74
C GLY A 104 17.15 -38.80 -10.18
N THR A 105 15.82 -38.76 -10.36
CA THR A 105 15.14 -38.95 -11.67
C THR A 105 14.75 -37.65 -12.37
N GLU A 106 15.15 -36.49 -11.86
CA GLU A 106 14.84 -35.21 -12.49
C GLU A 106 15.68 -35.00 -13.76
N SER A 107 15.12 -34.31 -14.76
CA SER A 107 15.89 -33.90 -15.93
C SER A 107 16.69 -32.63 -15.62
N GLU A 108 17.89 -32.48 -16.21
CA GLU A 108 18.69 -31.24 -16.09
C GLU A 108 17.89 -30.00 -16.50
N LEU A 109 16.96 -30.16 -17.47
CA LEU A 109 16.07 -29.11 -17.94
C LEU A 109 15.13 -28.64 -16.82
N LYS A 110 14.55 -29.57 -16.05
CA LYS A 110 13.67 -29.26 -14.93
C LYS A 110 14.42 -28.50 -13.82
N VAL A 111 15.68 -28.85 -13.56
CA VAL A 111 16.51 -28.15 -12.57
C VAL A 111 16.72 -26.68 -12.95
N VAL A 112 17.05 -26.40 -14.22
CA VAL A 112 17.21 -25.02 -14.72
C VAL A 112 15.91 -24.23 -14.60
N GLN A 113 14.76 -24.85 -14.90
CA GLN A 113 13.46 -24.19 -14.77
C GLN A 113 13.12 -23.86 -13.32
N THR A 114 13.37 -24.78 -12.38
CA THR A 114 13.16 -24.55 -10.95
C THR A 114 14.02 -23.40 -10.45
N GLU A 115 15.33 -23.42 -10.73
CA GLU A 115 16.26 -22.36 -10.31
C GLU A 115 15.89 -20.98 -10.88
N TYR A 116 15.47 -20.93 -12.16
CA TYR A 116 14.99 -19.68 -12.75
C TYR A 116 13.70 -19.19 -12.07
N ALA A 117 12.76 -20.09 -11.77
CA ALA A 117 11.51 -19.75 -11.11
C ALA A 117 11.74 -19.26 -9.67
N GLU A 118 12.66 -19.87 -8.93
CA GLU A 118 13.05 -19.45 -7.58
C GLU A 118 13.64 -18.03 -7.58
N ARG A 119 14.61 -17.74 -8.47
CA ARG A 119 15.17 -16.38 -8.59
C ARG A 119 14.12 -15.34 -9.03
N MET A 120 13.18 -15.73 -9.88
CA MET A 120 12.05 -14.86 -10.26
C MET A 120 11.11 -14.61 -9.08
N ALA A 121 10.88 -15.60 -8.22
CA ALA A 121 10.10 -15.46 -7.00
C ALA A 121 10.76 -14.52 -5.98
N ASP A 122 12.08 -14.54 -5.86
CA ASP A 122 12.82 -13.59 -5.01
C ASP A 122 12.65 -12.15 -5.51
N VAL A 123 12.84 -11.92 -6.82
CA VAL A 123 12.61 -10.61 -7.45
C VAL A 123 11.17 -10.14 -7.26
N ARG A 124 10.19 -11.06 -7.37
CA ARG A 124 8.78 -10.76 -7.13
C ARG A 124 8.53 -10.34 -5.68
N THR A 125 9.20 -10.98 -4.72
CA THR A 125 9.09 -10.68 -3.29
C THR A 125 9.66 -9.30 -2.97
N ASN A 126 10.81 -8.92 -3.56
CA ASN A 126 11.37 -7.57 -3.44
C ASN A 126 10.43 -6.51 -4.00
N MET A 127 9.79 -6.81 -5.15
CA MET A 127 8.78 -5.93 -5.74
C MET A 127 7.59 -5.77 -4.78
N ASP A 128 7.09 -6.85 -4.17
CA ASP A 128 5.99 -6.79 -3.21
C ASP A 128 6.33 -5.97 -1.97
N LEU A 129 7.55 -6.09 -1.45
CA LEU A 129 8.03 -5.25 -0.35
C LEU A 129 8.01 -3.77 -0.72
N THR A 130 8.46 -3.43 -1.93
CA THR A 130 8.44 -2.04 -2.43
C THR A 130 7.02 -1.51 -2.59
N HIS A 131 6.09 -2.36 -3.06
CA HIS A 131 4.68 -2.02 -3.14
C HIS A 131 4.07 -1.78 -1.75
N GLU A 132 4.42 -2.60 -0.75
CA GLU A 132 3.98 -2.41 0.63
C GLU A 132 4.52 -1.10 1.22
N TYR A 133 5.79 -0.78 0.94
CA TYR A 133 6.40 0.47 1.37
C TYR A 133 5.66 1.69 0.78
N HIS A 134 5.31 1.65 -0.51
CA HIS A 134 4.48 2.68 -1.12
C HIS A 134 3.07 2.77 -0.51
N ARG A 135 2.46 1.64 -0.12
CA ARG A 135 1.18 1.64 0.60
C ARG A 135 1.30 2.33 1.96
N LEU A 136 2.36 2.02 2.72
CA LEU A 136 2.62 2.65 4.02
C LEU A 136 2.82 4.16 3.87
N GLY A 137 3.63 4.59 2.91
CA GLY A 137 3.81 6.01 2.60
C GLY A 137 2.47 6.67 2.28
N ALA A 138 1.66 6.06 1.41
CA ALA A 138 0.38 6.63 1.00
C ALA A 138 -0.61 6.73 2.17
N LEU A 139 -0.55 5.81 3.15
CA LEU A 139 -1.31 5.91 4.41
C LEU A 139 -0.88 7.08 5.29
N GLN A 140 0.36 7.54 5.16
CA GLN A 140 0.89 8.75 5.80
C GLN A 140 0.72 10.00 4.91
N GLY A 141 0.05 9.88 3.76
CA GLY A 141 -0.19 10.99 2.85
C GLY A 141 1.00 11.35 1.96
N LYS A 142 2.00 10.47 1.82
CA LYS A 142 3.18 10.70 0.99
C LYS A 142 3.44 9.52 0.05
N LEU A 143 4.28 9.70 -0.94
CA LEU A 143 4.86 8.61 -1.70
C LEU A 143 6.37 8.76 -1.61
N LEU A 144 7.03 7.78 -1.02
CA LEU A 144 8.46 7.81 -0.75
C LEU A 144 9.21 6.93 -1.74
N ASP A 145 10.42 7.32 -2.09
CA ASP A 145 11.37 6.48 -2.83
C ASP A 145 12.03 5.45 -1.91
N ALA A 146 12.68 4.44 -2.48
CA ALA A 146 13.26 3.31 -1.76
C ALA A 146 14.33 3.71 -0.70
N ASN A 147 14.86 4.94 -0.77
CA ASN A 147 15.87 5.44 0.17
C ASN A 147 15.29 5.97 1.50
N GLY A 148 13.98 5.84 1.73
CA GLY A 148 13.38 6.23 3.01
C GLY A 148 13.10 7.73 3.18
N THR A 149 13.68 8.58 2.33
CA THR A 149 13.84 10.02 2.62
C THR A 149 13.43 10.92 1.45
N SER A 150 13.61 10.47 0.22
CA SER A 150 13.16 11.20 -0.96
C SER A 150 11.65 11.07 -1.10
N VAL A 151 10.95 12.20 -0.95
CA VAL A 151 9.51 12.29 -1.21
C VAL A 151 9.28 12.47 -2.71
N ILE A 152 8.62 11.51 -3.34
CA ILE A 152 8.19 11.56 -4.73
C ILE A 152 6.96 12.46 -4.86
N TYR A 153 5.97 12.25 -3.98
CA TYR A 153 4.79 13.11 -3.85
C TYR A 153 4.46 13.33 -2.38
N ASP A 154 4.25 14.58 -1.99
CA ASP A 154 3.56 14.90 -0.74
C ASP A 154 2.12 15.26 -1.09
N TYR A 155 1.14 14.41 -0.74
CA TYR A 155 -0.25 14.63 -1.12
C TYR A 155 -0.87 15.83 -0.39
N PHE A 156 -0.33 16.24 0.76
CA PHE A 156 -0.80 17.44 1.44
C PHE A 156 -0.47 18.69 0.63
N ASP A 157 0.79 18.85 0.24
CA ASP A 157 1.24 19.96 -0.62
C ASP A 157 0.62 19.88 -2.01
N GLU A 158 0.59 18.67 -2.58
CA GLU A 158 -0.01 18.42 -3.89
C GLU A 158 -1.52 18.57 -3.90
N PHE A 159 -2.22 18.74 -2.79
CA PHE A 159 -3.64 19.09 -2.81
C PHE A 159 -3.97 20.41 -2.15
N ASP A 160 -2.93 21.16 -1.73
CA ASP A 160 -3.04 22.40 -0.95
C ASP A 160 -3.94 22.17 0.28
N ILE A 161 -3.64 21.12 1.03
CA ILE A 161 -4.33 20.71 2.25
C ILE A 161 -3.32 20.78 3.39
N ALA A 162 -3.60 21.58 4.41
CA ALA A 162 -2.79 21.56 5.62
C ALA A 162 -2.85 20.18 6.29
N GLU A 163 -1.67 19.63 6.61
CA GLU A 163 -1.55 18.39 7.36
C GLU A 163 -2.24 18.56 8.73
N PRO A 164 -3.18 17.68 9.10
CA PRO A 164 -3.80 17.70 10.42
C PRO A 164 -2.74 17.52 11.51
N ALA A 165 -2.80 18.36 12.55
CA ALA A 165 -1.89 18.26 13.68
C ALA A 165 -2.00 16.88 14.34
N ALA A 166 -0.86 16.37 14.84
CA ALA A 166 -0.83 15.14 15.61
C ALA A 166 -1.69 15.29 16.88
N ILE A 167 -2.42 14.22 17.20
CA ILE A 167 -3.29 14.14 18.36
C ILE A 167 -2.52 13.45 19.47
N ASP A 168 -2.16 14.23 20.48
CA ASP A 168 -1.63 13.73 21.74
C ASP A 168 -2.74 12.96 22.50
N LEU A 169 -2.53 11.66 22.69
CA LEU A 169 -3.43 10.78 23.44
C LEU A 169 -3.18 10.82 24.96
N ALA A 170 -2.10 11.46 25.42
CA ALA A 170 -1.68 11.60 26.80
C ALA A 170 -1.71 10.26 27.55
N LEU A 171 -1.07 9.26 26.95
CA LEU A 171 -1.02 7.88 27.46
C LEU A 171 -0.07 7.72 28.65
N ASP A 172 0.76 8.73 28.93
CA ASP A 172 1.61 8.84 30.10
C ASP A 172 0.86 9.32 31.37
N VAL A 173 -0.41 9.73 31.24
CA VAL A 173 -1.25 10.20 32.34
C VAL A 173 -2.38 9.21 32.64
N ASP A 174 -2.25 8.46 33.75
CA ASP A 174 -3.19 7.43 34.21
C ASP A 174 -4.68 7.84 34.24
N THR A 175 -4.94 9.13 34.41
CA THR A 175 -6.30 9.68 34.53
C THR A 175 -6.95 10.04 33.20
N THR A 176 -6.20 10.02 32.10
CA THR A 176 -6.66 10.46 30.78
C THR A 176 -7.88 9.68 30.31
N ASP A 177 -8.87 10.40 29.76
CA ASP A 177 -10.00 9.79 29.06
C ASP A 177 -9.60 9.37 27.64
N VAL A 178 -8.84 8.27 27.54
CA VAL A 178 -8.37 7.71 26.27
C VAL A 178 -9.54 7.40 25.33
N ARG A 179 -10.69 6.96 25.86
CA ARG A 179 -11.88 6.69 25.04
C ARG A 179 -12.47 7.97 24.45
N GLY A 180 -12.53 9.04 25.25
CA GLY A 180 -12.92 10.38 24.79
C GLY A 180 -12.03 10.88 23.65
N LYS A 181 -10.71 10.71 23.78
CA LYS A 181 -9.72 11.05 22.73
C LYS A 181 -9.92 10.23 21.46
N CYS A 182 -10.13 8.91 21.54
CA CYS A 182 -10.46 8.08 20.37
C CYS A 182 -11.74 8.55 19.66
N HIS A 183 -12.78 8.95 20.42
CA HIS A 183 -14.00 9.48 19.83
C HIS A 183 -13.78 10.82 19.14
N GLU A 184 -12.99 11.72 19.72
CA GLU A 184 -12.62 13.00 19.12
C GLU A 184 -11.88 12.80 17.81
N LEU A 185 -10.90 11.88 17.80
CA LEU A 185 -10.16 11.47 16.63
C LEU A 185 -11.11 11.02 15.52
N THR A 186 -11.97 10.03 15.77
CA THR A 186 -12.91 9.49 14.78
C THR A 186 -13.88 10.55 14.26
N ARG A 187 -14.39 11.41 15.15
CA ARG A 187 -15.27 12.54 14.76
C ARG A 187 -14.54 13.55 13.89
N SER A 188 -13.28 13.85 14.21
CA SER A 188 -12.46 14.77 13.42
C SER A 188 -12.24 14.23 12.00
N MET A 189 -11.93 12.93 11.87
CA MET A 189 -11.75 12.26 10.57
C MET A 189 -13.02 12.31 9.74
N ALA A 190 -14.17 11.94 10.35
CA ALA A 190 -15.46 11.96 9.68
C ALA A 190 -15.86 13.36 9.19
N ARG A 191 -15.56 14.41 9.97
CA ARG A 191 -15.82 15.81 9.57
C ARG A 191 -14.93 16.25 8.40
N SER A 192 -13.66 15.86 8.39
CA SER A 192 -12.74 16.18 7.28
C SER A 192 -13.00 15.36 6.01
N ALA A 193 -13.66 14.21 6.12
CA ALA A 193 -13.93 13.31 5.01
C ALA A 193 -14.94 13.84 3.98
N LYS A 194 -15.67 14.93 4.29
CA LYS A 194 -16.61 15.59 3.37
C LYS A 194 -17.55 14.62 2.63
N GLY A 195 -18.00 13.56 3.31
CA GLY A 195 -18.90 12.54 2.75
C GLY A 195 -18.25 11.22 2.31
N ALA A 196 -16.92 11.09 2.36
CA ALA A 196 -16.24 9.81 2.08
C ALA A 196 -16.39 8.78 3.21
N PHE A 197 -16.64 9.25 4.44
CA PHE A 197 -16.94 8.39 5.59
C PHE A 197 -18.38 7.89 5.51
N THR A 198 -18.55 6.58 5.39
CA THR A 198 -19.86 5.92 5.34
C THR A 198 -20.09 5.09 6.60
N THR A 199 -21.28 4.51 6.77
CA THR A 199 -21.57 3.61 7.89
C THR A 199 -20.77 2.30 7.83
N ALA A 200 -20.18 1.97 6.69
CA ALA A 200 -19.31 0.81 6.51
C ALA A 200 -17.83 1.12 6.81
N THR A 201 -17.48 2.38 7.09
CA THR A 201 -16.10 2.80 7.32
C THR A 201 -15.67 2.48 8.75
N SER A 202 -14.58 1.73 8.90
CA SER A 202 -13.88 1.51 10.17
C SER A 202 -12.62 2.35 10.25
N VAL A 203 -12.16 2.67 11.46
CA VAL A 203 -10.90 3.39 11.70
C VAL A 203 -9.84 2.38 12.12
N HIS A 204 -8.72 2.37 11.41
CA HIS A 204 -7.58 1.52 11.72
C HIS A 204 -6.36 2.41 11.97
N ALA A 205 -5.51 1.98 12.88
CA ALA A 205 -4.27 2.63 13.21
C ALA A 205 -3.13 1.62 13.13
N LEU A 206 -2.02 2.03 12.54
CA LEU A 206 -0.76 1.31 12.62
C LEU A 206 0.09 2.03 13.68
N THR A 207 0.59 1.28 14.66
CA THR A 207 1.30 1.84 15.81
C THR A 207 2.72 1.34 15.85
N GLY A 208 3.64 2.19 16.32
CA GLY A 208 4.94 1.73 16.80
C GLY A 208 4.84 0.93 18.10
N ASP A 209 5.93 0.23 18.44
CA ASP A 209 5.97 -0.69 19.58
C ASP A 209 5.71 0.00 20.92
N GLU A 210 6.38 1.13 21.19
CA GLU A 210 6.27 1.88 22.46
C GLU A 210 4.87 2.47 22.65
N PHE A 211 4.28 3.01 21.57
CA PHE A 211 2.92 3.50 21.58
C PHE A 211 1.91 2.38 21.88
N TYR A 212 2.06 1.22 21.23
CA TYR A 212 1.16 0.08 21.42
C TYR A 212 1.22 -0.45 22.84
N ASP A 213 2.42 -0.65 23.37
CA ASP A 213 2.62 -1.15 24.73
C ASP A 213 2.07 -0.18 25.77
N THR A 214 2.28 1.13 25.58
CA THR A 214 1.73 2.16 26.48
C THR A 214 0.21 2.19 26.42
N LEU A 215 -0.38 2.09 25.23
CA LEU A 215 -1.84 2.07 25.05
C LEU A 215 -2.48 0.86 25.75
N VAL A 216 -1.95 -0.35 25.54
CA VAL A 216 -2.52 -1.56 26.12
C VAL A 216 -2.35 -1.59 27.64
N ASN A 217 -1.22 -1.10 28.15
CA ASN A 217 -0.95 -1.06 29.59
C ASN A 217 -1.61 0.12 30.32
N HIS A 218 -2.26 1.04 29.62
CA HIS A 218 -2.88 2.20 30.26
C HIS A 218 -3.99 1.78 31.24
N PRO A 219 -4.05 2.33 32.47
CA PRO A 219 -4.98 1.86 33.52
C PRO A 219 -6.46 1.88 33.10
N LYS A 220 -6.87 2.88 32.31
CA LYS A 220 -8.27 2.96 31.81
C LYS A 220 -8.58 1.94 30.72
N VAL A 221 -7.58 1.50 29.97
CA VAL A 221 -7.71 0.45 28.95
C VAL A 221 -7.84 -0.88 29.65
N ILE A 222 -6.89 -1.23 30.53
CA ILE A 222 -6.94 -2.47 31.34
C ILE A 222 -8.28 -2.61 32.06
N ARG A 223 -8.74 -1.56 32.76
CA ARG A 223 -10.01 -1.56 33.50
C ARG A 223 -11.23 -1.86 32.63
N THR A 224 -11.18 -1.54 31.34
CA THR A 224 -12.27 -1.86 30.40
C THR A 224 -12.39 -3.38 30.18
N TYR A 225 -11.28 -4.13 30.30
CA TYR A 225 -11.23 -5.57 30.05
C TYR A 225 -11.20 -6.43 31.32
N GLU A 226 -10.89 -5.88 32.49
CA GLU A 226 -10.80 -6.60 33.77
C GLU A 226 -12.02 -7.48 34.12
N ASN A 227 -13.22 -7.12 33.63
CA ASN A 227 -14.48 -7.85 33.91
C ASN A 227 -15.08 -8.54 32.67
N TRP A 228 -14.34 -8.61 31.56
CA TRP A 228 -14.83 -9.19 30.31
C TRP A 228 -14.16 -10.55 30.05
N ALA A 229 -14.91 -11.51 29.50
CA ALA A 229 -14.41 -12.88 29.27
C ALA A 229 -13.17 -12.94 28.36
N ALA A 230 -12.96 -11.92 27.51
CA ALA A 230 -11.79 -11.77 26.64
C ALA A 230 -10.51 -11.29 27.36
N ALA A 231 -10.52 -11.08 28.69
CA ALA A 231 -9.32 -10.79 29.47
C ALA A 231 -8.27 -11.93 29.41
N ALA A 232 -8.67 -13.13 28.98
CA ALA A 232 -7.74 -14.23 28.71
C ALA A 232 -6.79 -13.93 27.54
N ASP A 233 -7.23 -13.15 26.54
CA ASP A 233 -6.44 -12.85 25.34
C ASP A 233 -5.34 -11.82 25.61
N LEU A 234 -5.59 -10.84 26.48
CA LEU A 234 -4.59 -9.85 26.91
C LEU A 234 -3.47 -10.44 27.79
N ARG A 235 -3.62 -11.67 28.29
CA ARG A 235 -2.56 -12.39 29.02
C ARG A 235 -1.60 -13.15 28.10
N GLN A 236 -1.92 -13.27 26.81
CA GLN A 236 -1.06 -13.90 25.82
C GLN A 236 -0.09 -12.88 25.21
N ASN A 237 0.94 -13.34 24.50
CA ASN A 237 1.82 -12.44 23.76
C ASN A 237 1.05 -11.80 22.61
N ILE A 238 0.68 -10.53 22.78
CA ILE A 238 -0.06 -9.71 21.81
C ILE A 238 0.84 -8.85 20.92
N ALA A 239 2.17 -9.07 20.97
CA ALA A 239 3.10 -8.39 20.07
C ALA A 239 2.71 -8.65 18.61
N PHE A 240 2.74 -7.59 17.79
CA PHE A 240 2.35 -7.62 16.37
C PHE A 240 0.92 -8.10 16.10
N GLN A 241 0.02 -8.02 17.09
CA GLN A 241 -1.40 -8.29 16.92
C GLN A 241 -2.21 -7.00 16.78
N ALA A 242 -3.48 -7.17 16.43
CA ALA A 242 -4.47 -6.09 16.38
C ALA A 242 -5.29 -6.06 17.67
N PHE A 243 -5.49 -4.87 18.22
CA PHE A 243 -6.28 -4.61 19.41
C PHE A 243 -7.32 -3.51 19.14
N THR A 244 -8.58 -3.78 19.45
CA THR A 244 -9.67 -2.82 19.19
C THR A 244 -10.08 -2.09 20.45
N PHE A 245 -9.94 -0.76 20.47
CA PHE A 245 -10.35 0.09 21.59
C PHE A 245 -10.89 1.44 21.11
N GLY A 246 -11.97 1.93 21.73
CA GLY A 246 -12.53 3.26 21.44
C GLY A 246 -13.09 3.42 20.02
N GLY A 247 -13.41 2.31 19.34
CA GLY A 247 -13.86 2.31 17.95
C GLY A 247 -12.74 2.38 16.91
N VAL A 248 -11.48 2.21 17.34
CA VAL A 248 -10.28 2.15 16.49
C VAL A 248 -9.64 0.76 16.64
N THR A 249 -9.26 0.16 15.52
CA THR A 249 -8.45 -1.08 15.51
C THR A 249 -6.98 -0.70 15.42
N TRP A 250 -6.23 -0.91 16.49
CA TRP A 250 -4.80 -0.61 16.61
C TRP A 250 -4.00 -1.85 16.23
N HIS A 251 -3.14 -1.75 15.23
CA HIS A 251 -2.28 -2.83 14.77
C HIS A 251 -0.85 -2.50 15.16
N ASN A 252 -0.22 -3.35 15.98
CA ASN A 252 1.22 -3.24 16.18
C ASN A 252 1.93 -3.62 14.88
N TYR A 253 2.54 -2.63 14.23
CA TYR A 253 3.09 -2.78 12.89
C TYR A 253 4.54 -3.30 12.95
N ARG A 254 4.71 -4.57 12.58
CA ARG A 254 6.02 -5.25 12.60
C ARG A 254 7.03 -4.72 11.58
N GLY A 255 6.58 -4.03 10.54
CA GLY A 255 7.48 -3.47 9.52
C GLY A 255 8.43 -4.49 8.89
N THR A 256 9.60 -4.03 8.45
CA THR A 256 10.74 -4.89 8.11
C THR A 256 11.49 -5.34 9.36
N ASP A 257 12.15 -6.51 9.31
CA ASP A 257 12.86 -7.08 10.47
C ASP A 257 14.01 -6.21 11.00
N ASP A 258 14.44 -5.19 10.24
CA ASP A 258 15.42 -4.17 10.65
C ASP A 258 14.81 -2.99 11.44
N ASN A 259 13.48 -2.94 11.55
CA ASN A 259 12.68 -1.86 12.13
C ASN A 259 13.05 -0.45 11.63
N SER A 260 13.53 -0.33 10.38
CA SER A 260 14.05 0.93 9.85
C SER A 260 13.65 1.22 8.40
N THR A 261 13.57 0.20 7.55
CA THR A 261 13.26 0.40 6.13
C THR A 261 11.76 0.65 5.91
N VAL A 262 10.90 -0.15 6.54
CA VAL A 262 9.44 0.00 6.51
C VAL A 262 8.95 0.02 7.95
N ALA A 263 8.87 1.20 8.56
CA ALA A 263 8.51 1.33 9.97
C ALA A 263 7.67 2.57 10.26
N ILE A 264 6.99 2.54 11.40
CA ILE A 264 6.36 3.71 12.02
C ILE A 264 7.22 4.07 13.22
N PRO A 265 7.43 5.37 13.52
CA PRO A 265 8.14 5.77 14.72
C PRO A 265 7.57 5.09 15.96
N THR A 266 8.43 4.70 16.89
CA THR A 266 8.05 3.82 18.01
C THR A 266 6.98 4.44 18.91
N ASP A 267 6.98 5.76 19.05
CA ASP A 267 6.09 6.58 19.88
C ASP A 267 4.90 7.18 19.11
N GLU A 268 4.71 6.81 17.83
CA GLU A 268 3.66 7.36 16.97
C GLU A 268 2.68 6.31 16.46
N ALA A 269 1.52 6.79 16.04
CA ALA A 269 0.52 6.01 15.33
C ALA A 269 0.00 6.74 14.09
N SER A 270 -0.06 6.03 12.97
CA SER A 270 -0.70 6.49 11.73
C SER A 270 -2.12 5.94 11.64
N ILE A 271 -3.11 6.82 11.57
CA ILE A 271 -4.53 6.46 11.60
C ILE A 271 -5.21 6.82 10.29
N PHE A 272 -5.95 5.87 9.74
CA PHE A 272 -6.61 5.99 8.45
C PHE A 272 -7.95 5.24 8.43
N PRO A 273 -8.87 5.64 7.54
CA PRO A 273 -10.11 4.92 7.35
C PRO A 273 -9.93 3.70 6.45
N VAL A 274 -10.60 2.60 6.80
CA VAL A 274 -10.76 1.41 5.98
C VAL A 274 -12.22 1.34 5.51
N GLY A 275 -12.44 1.05 4.23
CA GLY A 275 -13.78 1.05 3.64
C GLY A 275 -14.39 2.46 3.43
N ALA A 276 -13.57 3.51 3.45
CA ALA A 276 -14.00 4.84 3.00
C ALA A 276 -13.89 4.96 1.48
N SER A 277 -14.91 5.57 0.87
CA SER A 277 -14.98 5.69 -0.60
C SER A 277 -13.98 6.73 -1.11
N ASN A 278 -13.23 6.39 -2.16
CA ASN A 278 -12.31 7.30 -2.86
C ASN A 278 -11.22 7.95 -2.00
N VAL A 279 -10.77 7.30 -0.92
CA VAL A 279 -9.64 7.79 -0.11
C VAL A 279 -8.31 7.32 -0.68
N PHE A 280 -8.15 6.01 -0.88
CA PHE A 280 -6.93 5.39 -1.37
C PHE A 280 -7.15 4.76 -2.75
N LYS A 281 -6.21 4.97 -3.66
CA LYS A 281 -6.24 4.40 -5.02
C LYS A 281 -4.87 3.88 -5.41
N LYS A 282 -4.84 2.74 -6.10
CA LYS A 282 -3.65 2.21 -6.78
C LYS A 282 -3.88 2.32 -8.27
N PHE A 283 -3.16 3.20 -8.94
CA PHE A 283 -3.16 3.23 -10.40
C PHE A 283 -2.01 2.37 -10.91
N VAL A 284 -2.27 1.51 -11.89
CA VAL A 284 -1.23 0.72 -12.57
C VAL A 284 -1.18 1.15 -14.03
N SER A 285 0.01 1.50 -14.49
CA SER A 285 0.25 2.05 -15.84
C SER A 285 0.89 1.02 -16.77
N PRO A 286 0.82 1.20 -18.09
CA PRO A 286 1.48 0.29 -19.02
C PRO A 286 3.00 0.45 -18.99
N ALA A 287 3.69 -0.66 -19.30
CA ALA A 287 5.11 -0.68 -19.60
C ALA A 287 5.38 -0.12 -21.02
N ASP A 288 5.02 1.15 -21.24
CA ASP A 288 5.10 1.85 -22.53
C ASP A 288 6.54 2.04 -23.09
N GLU A 289 7.57 1.62 -22.35
CA GLU A 289 8.95 1.53 -22.83
C GLU A 289 9.21 0.27 -23.68
N PHE A 290 8.29 -0.71 -23.65
CA PHE A 290 8.38 -1.94 -24.42
C PHE A 290 7.20 -2.03 -25.40
N MET A 291 7.51 -2.18 -26.70
CA MET A 291 6.50 -2.20 -27.77
C MET A 291 5.33 -3.17 -27.56
N PRO A 292 5.51 -4.39 -27.01
CA PRO A 292 4.40 -5.30 -26.76
C PRO A 292 3.33 -4.75 -25.80
N PHE A 293 3.68 -3.80 -24.93
CA PHE A 293 2.80 -3.24 -23.90
C PHE A 293 2.33 -1.82 -24.20
N VAL A 294 2.78 -1.21 -25.30
CA VAL A 294 2.29 0.10 -25.76
C VAL A 294 0.80 0.00 -26.11
N ASN A 295 0.03 1.01 -25.71
CA ASN A 295 -1.44 1.08 -25.87
C ASN A 295 -2.23 -0.06 -25.19
N THR A 296 -1.61 -0.80 -24.27
CA THR A 296 -2.31 -1.78 -23.46
C THR A 296 -2.79 -1.17 -22.14
N LYS A 297 -3.78 -1.80 -21.51
CA LYS A 297 -4.18 -1.40 -20.15
C LYS A 297 -3.06 -1.79 -19.18
N GLY A 298 -2.74 -0.89 -18.25
CA GLY A 298 -1.77 -1.13 -17.21
C GLY A 298 -2.05 -2.41 -16.41
N GLN A 299 -0.99 -3.09 -16.06
CA GLN A 299 -0.95 -4.34 -15.30
C GLN A 299 -0.07 -4.13 -14.08
N ASP A 300 -0.28 -4.94 -13.04
CA ASP A 300 0.48 -4.80 -11.80
C ASP A 300 1.98 -5.08 -11.97
N VAL A 301 2.31 -6.13 -12.71
CA VAL A 301 3.68 -6.53 -13.00
C VAL A 301 3.83 -7.00 -14.44
N TYR A 302 5.02 -6.81 -14.98
CA TYR A 302 5.45 -7.19 -16.33
C TYR A 302 6.75 -7.97 -16.21
N ALA A 303 6.73 -9.25 -16.56
CA ALA A 303 7.92 -10.11 -16.54
C ALA A 303 8.50 -10.24 -17.94
N MET A 304 9.82 -10.19 -18.03
CA MET A 304 10.55 -10.31 -19.29
C MET A 304 11.72 -11.27 -19.12
N ASN A 305 11.97 -12.07 -20.15
CA ASN A 305 13.20 -12.83 -20.26
C ASN A 305 14.02 -12.28 -21.43
N ILE A 306 15.26 -11.89 -21.16
CA ILE A 306 16.19 -11.36 -22.14
C ILE A 306 17.33 -12.34 -22.33
N LEU A 307 17.54 -12.76 -23.57
CA LEU A 307 18.60 -13.69 -23.95
C LEU A 307 19.79 -12.96 -24.53
N ASP A 308 20.98 -13.51 -24.28
CA ASP A 308 22.17 -13.15 -25.03
C ASP A 308 22.03 -13.61 -26.49
N LYS A 309 21.80 -12.67 -27.39
CA LYS A 309 21.57 -12.95 -28.81
C LYS A 309 22.82 -13.37 -29.56
N ASP A 310 24.01 -13.01 -29.07
CA ASP A 310 25.25 -13.18 -29.82
C ASP A 310 26.05 -14.39 -29.35
N ARG A 311 26.06 -14.66 -28.04
CA ARG A 311 26.95 -15.67 -27.45
C ARG A 311 26.24 -16.73 -26.62
N GLU A 312 24.94 -16.56 -26.36
CA GLU A 312 24.16 -17.46 -25.51
C GLU A 312 24.85 -17.69 -24.15
N ALA A 313 25.55 -16.67 -23.62
CA ALA A 313 26.34 -16.82 -22.41
C ALA A 313 25.52 -16.56 -21.13
N TRP A 314 24.34 -15.95 -21.26
CA TRP A 314 23.46 -15.61 -20.15
C TRP A 314 22.00 -15.44 -20.60
N ALA A 315 21.10 -15.59 -19.64
CA ALA A 315 19.70 -15.23 -19.72
C ALA A 315 19.36 -14.32 -18.53
N LYS A 316 18.49 -13.33 -18.71
CA LYS A 316 18.09 -12.38 -17.68
C LYS A 316 16.59 -12.43 -17.47
N GLY A 317 16.19 -12.73 -16.25
CA GLY A 317 14.82 -12.52 -15.80
C GLY A 317 14.69 -11.10 -15.26
N GLU A 318 13.78 -10.31 -15.82
CA GLU A 318 13.50 -8.94 -15.40
C GLU A 318 12.03 -8.80 -15.04
N LEU A 319 11.73 -8.03 -13.99
CA LEU A 319 10.39 -7.72 -13.53
C LEU A 319 10.22 -6.22 -13.43
N TYR A 320 9.15 -5.71 -14.03
CA TYR A 320 8.81 -4.30 -14.06
C TYR A 320 7.43 -4.07 -13.45
N SER A 321 7.27 -2.94 -12.77
CA SER A 321 5.97 -2.43 -12.33
C SER A 321 5.88 -0.92 -12.49
N TYR A 322 4.67 -0.42 -12.76
CA TYR A 322 4.41 1.01 -12.90
C TYR A 322 3.26 1.50 -12.00
N PRO A 323 3.39 1.38 -10.67
CA PRO A 323 2.32 1.72 -9.75
C PRO A 323 2.31 3.22 -9.43
N LEU A 324 1.16 3.70 -8.97
CA LEU A 324 1.00 4.93 -8.23
C LEU A 324 0.02 4.66 -7.09
N TYR A 325 0.54 4.53 -5.88
CA TYR A 325 -0.25 4.45 -4.66
C TYR A 325 -0.54 5.85 -4.18
N MET A 326 -1.82 6.22 -4.10
CA MET A 326 -2.22 7.59 -3.85
C MET A 326 -3.25 7.68 -2.74
N CYS A 327 -3.07 8.67 -1.86
CA CYS A 327 -4.14 9.18 -1.01
C CYS A 327 -4.80 10.39 -1.70
N VAL A 328 -6.01 10.22 -2.20
CA VAL A 328 -6.78 11.27 -2.89
C VAL A 328 -7.38 12.26 -1.89
N GLN A 329 -7.59 11.84 -0.64
CA GLN A 329 -8.15 12.66 0.44
C GLN A 329 -7.24 12.66 1.67
N PRO A 330 -6.04 13.26 1.60
CA PRO A 330 -5.09 13.22 2.71
C PRO A 330 -5.62 13.93 3.97
N GLN A 331 -6.63 14.82 3.85
CA GLN A 331 -7.25 15.46 5.00
C GLN A 331 -7.94 14.50 5.99
N VAL A 332 -8.21 13.26 5.61
CA VAL A 332 -8.84 12.26 6.50
C VAL A 332 -7.83 11.51 7.37
N LEU A 333 -6.54 11.62 7.05
CA LEU A 333 -5.48 10.94 7.79
C LEU A 333 -5.24 11.64 9.13
N ARG A 334 -4.89 10.88 10.15
CA ARG A 334 -4.51 11.41 11.46
C ARG A 334 -3.23 10.76 11.92
N ARG A 335 -2.47 11.51 12.70
CA ARG A 335 -1.33 11.02 13.47
C ARG A 335 -1.64 11.14 14.93
N ALA A 336 -1.23 10.17 15.73
CA ALA A 336 -1.28 10.26 17.18
C ALA A 336 0.11 10.05 17.77
N THR A 337 0.34 10.68 18.91
CA THR A 337 1.55 10.55 19.72
C THR A 337 1.14 10.12 21.12
N LEU A 338 2.11 9.62 21.89
CA LEU A 338 1.99 9.41 23.33
C LEU A 338 1.43 10.64 24.04
#